data_AF-A0A1I4DZR7-F1
#
_entry.id   AF-A0A1I4DZR7-F1
#
_cell.length_a   1.000
_cell.length_b   1.000
_cell.length_c   1.000
_cell.angle_alpha   90.00
_cell.angle_beta   90.00
_cell.angle_gamma   90.00
#
_symmetry.space_group_name_H-M   'P 1'
#
loop_
_entity.id
_entity.type
_entity.pdbx_description
1 polymer ?
#
loop_
_entity_poly.entity_id
_entity_poly.type
_entity_poly.pdbx_seq_one_letter_code
_entity_poly.pdbx_strand_id
1 'polypeptide(L)'
;MTTQTTNLPIKVEEFTNIIQNAPGILQRNQKSVTNCNKAGKTLLDTIEGNGEIDNDELDDKVAEYIRLSKVTVNNMNERRSPITQLLTKIAKEFTSLENEINPENKNSIASKLQVFRNKYAAKKLAEQKAREETERKRQAAENEKSEYRADLALSMQKYYSSYFEDKAVELSNLFAGLTLENFDVDSQKVADFPTEYNAGEHFKGFKDGFRFVYLEKPDIDKIKVEVALPFMKECEKKFRDDIQSMKDDFILLLPSKRKDLERIAELKKKDTEAAALAEAQARIREAEENQKREAERKAKEQEEKLKLEAQASQADIFASFGATAAAAPTSIPDAKVTKKIKVNNAKGFLEVYQMWFIGEGATLSIEELEKVHKKMLTFCEKKANKDSEFIKSAFVEYVDEVKAK
;
A
#
# COMPACT_ATOMS: atom_id res chain seq x y z
N MET A 1 53.74 -26.39 -48.37
CA MET A 1 54.61 -25.41 -47.68
C MET A 1 54.91 -25.96 -46.30
N THR A 2 56.19 -26.26 -46.10
CA THR A 2 56.94 -26.28 -44.83
C THR A 2 56.15 -26.69 -43.60
N THR A 3 56.24 -27.98 -43.26
CA THR A 3 56.15 -28.47 -41.89
C THR A 3 57.11 -27.63 -41.04
N GLN A 4 56.58 -26.60 -40.37
CA GLN A 4 57.30 -25.92 -39.32
C GLN A 4 57.52 -26.98 -38.24
N THR A 5 58.74 -27.49 -38.21
CA THR A 5 59.29 -28.21 -37.07
C THR A 5 59.06 -27.29 -35.89
N THR A 6 58.07 -27.62 -35.07
CA THR A 6 57.83 -27.00 -33.78
C THR A 6 59.16 -27.06 -33.05
N ASN A 7 59.80 -25.89 -32.88
CA ASN A 7 60.94 -25.74 -32.01
C ASN A 7 60.44 -26.11 -30.61
N LEU A 8 60.53 -27.40 -30.26
CA LEU A 8 60.44 -27.82 -28.89
C LEU A 8 61.45 -26.96 -28.12
N PRO A 9 61.05 -26.31 -27.01
CA PRO A 9 61.96 -25.51 -26.19
C PRO A 9 63.13 -26.34 -25.61
N ILE A 10 63.13 -27.64 -25.87
CA ILE A 10 64.15 -28.62 -25.55
C ILE A 10 64.60 -29.22 -26.89
N LYS A 11 65.89 -29.10 -27.23
CA LYS A 11 66.41 -29.76 -28.43
C LYS A 11 66.19 -31.27 -28.28
N VAL A 12 65.50 -31.88 -29.23
CA VAL A 12 65.14 -33.31 -29.22
C VAL A 12 66.38 -34.19 -29.03
N GLU A 13 67.52 -33.77 -29.58
CA GLU A 13 68.81 -34.43 -29.42
C GLU A 13 69.34 -34.36 -27.98
N GLU A 14 69.28 -33.20 -27.31
CA GLU A 14 69.68 -33.03 -25.90
C GLU A 14 68.76 -33.84 -24.97
N PHE A 15 67.44 -33.84 -25.24
CA PHE A 15 66.47 -34.67 -24.51
C PHE A 15 66.80 -36.16 -24.62
N THR A 16 66.96 -36.64 -25.86
CA THR A 16 67.21 -38.06 -26.14
C THR A 16 68.51 -38.53 -25.49
N ASN A 17 69.57 -37.74 -25.63
CA ASN A 17 70.87 -38.05 -25.04
C ASN A 17 70.82 -38.09 -23.51
N ILE A 18 70.17 -37.13 -22.85
CA ILE A 18 70.09 -37.09 -21.37
C ILE A 18 69.27 -38.27 -20.84
N ILE A 19 68.12 -38.57 -21.44
CA ILE A 19 67.24 -39.66 -20.99
C ILE A 19 67.85 -41.03 -21.25
N GLN A 20 68.48 -41.25 -22.40
CA GLN A 20 69.16 -42.52 -22.70
C GLN A 20 70.31 -42.81 -21.71
N ASN A 21 70.99 -41.78 -21.23
CA ASN A 21 72.08 -41.92 -20.28
C ASN A 21 71.61 -42.00 -18.81
N ALA A 22 70.35 -41.69 -18.51
CA ALA A 22 69.82 -41.64 -17.15
C ALA A 22 69.94 -42.98 -16.39
N PRO A 23 69.62 -44.16 -16.97
CA PRO A 23 69.83 -45.45 -16.31
C PRO A 23 71.30 -45.69 -15.96
N GLY A 24 72.23 -45.34 -16.87
CA GLY A 24 73.66 -45.49 -16.65
C GLY A 24 74.20 -44.57 -15.55
N ILE A 25 73.72 -43.33 -15.47
CA ILE A 25 74.03 -42.40 -14.39
C ILE A 25 73.53 -42.94 -13.04
N LEU A 26 72.30 -43.45 -12.99
CA LEU A 26 71.74 -44.05 -11.79
C LEU A 26 72.56 -45.25 -11.32
N GLN A 27 72.94 -46.15 -12.24
CA GLN A 27 73.77 -47.30 -11.94
C GLN A 27 75.17 -46.90 -11.42
N ARG A 28 75.80 -45.87 -12.00
CA ARG A 28 77.09 -45.36 -11.51
C ARG A 28 76.98 -44.75 -10.12
N ASN A 29 75.92 -44.02 -9.85
CA ASN A 29 75.64 -43.48 -8.51
C ASN A 29 75.41 -44.61 -7.51
N GLN A 30 74.63 -45.63 -7.86
CA GLN A 30 74.42 -46.82 -7.02
C GLN A 30 75.75 -47.51 -6.69
N LYS A 31 76.61 -47.73 -7.69
CA LYS A 31 77.95 -48.31 -7.50
C LYS A 31 78.84 -47.43 -6.60
N SER A 32 78.77 -46.11 -6.77
CA SER A 32 79.53 -45.16 -5.94
C SER A 32 79.12 -45.28 -4.47
N VAL A 33 77.81 -45.35 -4.19
CA VAL A 33 77.27 -45.56 -2.83
C VAL A 33 77.71 -46.91 -2.27
N THR A 34 77.58 -48.00 -3.02
CA THR A 34 78.00 -49.33 -2.58
C THR A 34 79.48 -49.36 -2.19
N ASN A 35 80.36 -48.78 -3.02
CA ASN A 35 81.80 -48.74 -2.74
C ASN A 35 82.12 -47.86 -1.52
N CYS A 36 81.50 -46.68 -1.44
CA CYS A 36 81.67 -45.75 -0.33
C CYS A 36 81.21 -46.39 1.00
N ASN A 37 80.07 -47.09 1.00
CA ASN A 37 79.58 -47.78 2.18
C ASN A 37 80.50 -48.95 2.59
N LYS A 38 81.04 -49.70 1.63
CA LYS A 38 81.97 -50.79 1.91
C LYS A 38 83.25 -50.28 2.59
N ALA A 39 83.85 -49.21 2.05
CA ALA A 39 85.05 -48.59 2.63
C ALA A 39 84.78 -48.03 4.03
N GLY A 40 83.66 -47.33 4.21
CA GLY A 40 83.26 -46.81 5.52
C GLY A 40 82.99 -47.92 6.53
N LYS A 41 82.36 -49.02 6.10
CA LYS A 41 82.08 -50.16 6.99
C LYS A 41 83.38 -50.83 7.46
N THR A 42 84.38 -51.01 6.60
CA THR A 42 85.69 -51.53 7.02
C THR A 42 86.36 -50.64 8.08
N LEU A 43 86.28 -49.31 7.94
CA LEU A 43 86.79 -48.39 8.96
C LEU A 43 86.00 -48.49 10.27
N LEU A 44 84.66 -48.54 10.19
CA LEU A 44 83.81 -48.72 11.36
C LEU A 44 84.08 -50.04 12.09
N ASP A 45 84.17 -51.17 11.37
CA ASP A 45 84.47 -52.48 11.97
C ASP A 45 85.82 -52.48 12.70
N THR A 46 86.81 -51.74 12.18
CA THR A 46 88.12 -51.57 12.82
C THR A 46 88.02 -50.77 14.11
N ILE A 47 87.30 -49.63 14.07
CA ILE A 47 87.08 -48.77 15.25
C ILE A 47 86.29 -49.51 16.32
N GLU A 48 85.24 -50.24 15.94
CA GLU A 48 84.43 -51.05 16.86
C GLU A 48 85.25 -52.18 17.50
N GLY A 49 86.17 -52.79 16.75
CA GLY A 49 87.09 -53.82 17.25
C GLY A 49 88.11 -53.28 18.27
N ASN A 50 88.60 -52.05 18.08
CA ASN A 50 89.54 -51.39 18.99
C ASN A 50 88.82 -50.69 20.17
N GLY A 51 87.53 -50.41 20.05
CA GLY A 51 86.70 -49.68 21.01
C GLY A 51 86.68 -48.17 20.81
N GLU A 52 87.75 -47.60 20.26
CA GLU A 52 87.89 -46.19 19.87
C GLU A 52 88.88 -46.03 18.69
N ILE A 53 89.06 -44.80 18.20
CA ILE A 53 90.18 -44.47 17.30
C ILE A 53 91.43 -44.35 18.18
N ASP A 54 92.33 -45.33 18.11
CA ASP A 54 93.44 -45.50 19.05
C ASP A 54 94.80 -45.04 18.49
N ASN A 55 94.86 -44.58 17.24
CA ASN A 55 96.08 -44.08 16.61
C ASN A 55 95.81 -43.06 15.48
N ASP A 56 96.81 -42.21 15.21
CA ASP A 56 96.75 -41.14 14.20
C ASP A 56 96.54 -41.66 12.76
N GLU A 57 97.04 -42.86 12.43
CA GLU A 57 96.88 -43.46 11.10
C GLU A 57 95.40 -43.82 10.81
N LEU A 58 94.67 -44.28 11.83
CA LEU A 58 93.25 -44.58 11.73
C LEU A 58 92.41 -43.31 11.65
N ASP A 59 92.76 -42.26 12.41
CA ASP A 59 92.11 -40.95 12.30
C ASP A 59 92.28 -40.35 10.90
N ASP A 60 93.50 -40.36 10.34
CA ASP A 60 93.80 -39.89 8.99
C ASP A 60 92.97 -40.63 7.92
N LYS A 61 92.84 -41.96 8.05
CA LYS A 61 92.01 -42.77 7.15
C LYS A 61 90.52 -42.43 7.24
N VAL A 62 90.01 -42.14 8.43
CA VAL A 62 88.62 -41.71 8.65
C VAL A 62 88.40 -40.31 8.08
N ALA A 63 89.31 -39.38 8.32
CA ALA A 63 89.25 -38.02 7.78
C ALA A 63 89.26 -38.04 6.24
N GLU A 64 90.13 -38.84 5.63
CA GLU A 64 90.20 -39.03 4.18
C GLU A 64 88.93 -39.68 3.63
N TYR A 65 88.37 -40.68 4.30
CA TYR A 65 87.09 -41.28 3.93
C TYR A 65 85.96 -40.24 3.91
N ILE A 66 85.84 -39.42 4.96
CA ILE A 66 84.82 -38.37 5.06
C ILE A 66 84.99 -37.36 3.91
N ARG A 67 86.23 -36.95 3.62
CA ARG A 67 86.54 -36.04 2.51
C ARG A 67 86.11 -36.64 1.16
N LEU A 68 86.49 -37.89 0.88
CA LEU A 68 86.11 -38.60 -0.34
C LEU A 68 84.60 -38.85 -0.45
N SER A 69 83.91 -39.06 0.67
CA SER A 69 82.45 -39.19 0.72
C SER A 69 81.76 -37.90 0.26
N LYS A 70 82.23 -36.73 0.73
CA LYS A 70 81.72 -35.42 0.27
C LYS A 70 81.93 -35.22 -1.23
N VAL A 71 83.13 -35.56 -1.73
CA VAL A 71 83.43 -35.51 -3.17
C VAL A 71 82.51 -36.45 -3.97
N THR A 72 82.26 -37.66 -3.45
CA THR A 72 81.36 -38.63 -4.08
C THR A 72 79.94 -38.10 -4.18
N VAL A 73 79.41 -37.48 -3.13
CA VAL A 73 78.08 -36.84 -3.14
C VAL A 73 78.02 -35.69 -4.16
N ASN A 74 79.06 -34.85 -4.23
CA ASN A 74 79.13 -33.77 -5.23
C ASN A 74 79.10 -34.33 -6.66
N ASN A 75 79.92 -35.34 -6.96
CA ASN A 75 79.92 -35.99 -8.27
C ASN A 75 78.57 -36.65 -8.60
N MET A 76 77.90 -37.26 -7.61
CA MET A 76 76.55 -37.81 -7.79
C MET A 76 75.53 -36.71 -8.13
N ASN A 77 75.63 -35.54 -7.49
CA ASN A 77 74.79 -34.38 -7.76
C ASN A 77 75.03 -33.81 -9.16
N GLU A 78 76.29 -33.64 -9.56
CA GLU A 78 76.66 -33.18 -10.91
C GLU A 78 76.10 -34.11 -11.99
N ARG A 79 76.20 -35.44 -11.79
CA ARG A 79 75.67 -36.42 -12.73
C ARG A 79 74.14 -36.39 -12.85
N ARG A 80 73.40 -36.19 -11.76
CA ARG A 80 71.91 -36.16 -11.79
C ARG A 80 71.33 -34.81 -12.23
N SER A 81 72.07 -33.72 -12.04
CA SER A 81 71.59 -32.35 -12.25
C SER A 81 70.98 -32.11 -13.64
N PRO A 82 71.60 -32.54 -14.77
CA PRO A 82 71.01 -32.37 -16.10
C PRO A 82 69.64 -33.06 -16.26
N ILE A 83 69.44 -34.24 -15.66
CA ILE A 83 68.17 -34.98 -15.70
C ILE A 83 67.11 -34.21 -14.91
N THR A 84 67.44 -33.76 -13.70
CA THR A 84 66.51 -32.99 -12.86
C THR A 84 66.11 -31.67 -13.53
N GLN A 85 67.05 -30.96 -14.13
CA GLN A 85 66.77 -29.72 -14.86
C GLN A 85 65.85 -29.97 -16.06
N LEU A 86 66.10 -31.05 -16.82
CA LEU A 86 65.28 -31.42 -17.96
C LEU A 86 63.83 -31.73 -17.55
N LEU A 87 63.64 -32.59 -16.56
CA LEU A 87 62.30 -32.94 -16.05
C LEU A 87 61.57 -31.72 -15.49
N THR A 88 62.29 -30.84 -14.78
CA THR A 88 61.74 -29.57 -14.28
C THR A 88 61.28 -28.67 -15.43
N LYS A 89 62.07 -28.59 -16.51
CA LYS A 89 61.73 -27.79 -17.68
C LYS A 89 60.47 -28.34 -18.37
N ILE A 90 60.40 -29.65 -18.58
CA ILE A 90 59.23 -30.31 -19.17
C ILE A 90 57.96 -30.05 -18.37
N ALA A 91 58.02 -30.22 -17.05
CA ALA A 91 56.88 -29.94 -16.17
C ALA A 91 56.41 -28.48 -16.32
N LYS A 92 57.35 -27.53 -16.35
CA LYS A 92 57.03 -26.09 -16.57
C LYS A 92 56.39 -25.83 -17.93
N GLU A 93 56.85 -26.47 -18.99
CA GLU A 93 56.26 -26.29 -20.33
C GLU A 93 54.81 -26.77 -20.39
N PHE A 94 54.50 -27.94 -19.81
CA PHE A 94 53.12 -28.42 -19.72
C PHE A 94 52.21 -27.44 -18.96
N THR A 95 52.65 -26.98 -17.79
CA THR A 95 51.91 -25.97 -17.01
C THR A 95 51.78 -24.64 -17.75
N SER A 96 52.77 -24.26 -18.57
CA SER A 96 52.70 -23.04 -19.38
C SER A 96 51.63 -23.16 -20.47
N LEU A 97 51.61 -24.27 -21.20
CA LEU A 97 50.62 -24.53 -22.25
C LEU A 97 49.19 -24.59 -21.68
N GLU A 98 49.00 -25.24 -20.54
CA GLU A 98 47.71 -25.24 -19.83
C GLU A 98 47.25 -23.82 -19.51
N ASN A 99 48.15 -22.99 -18.96
CA ASN A 99 47.85 -21.62 -18.58
C ASN A 99 47.57 -20.70 -19.77
N GLU A 100 48.13 -20.96 -20.95
CA GLU A 100 47.94 -20.14 -22.14
C GLU A 100 46.47 -20.08 -22.57
N ILE A 101 45.73 -21.18 -22.38
CA ILE A 101 44.32 -21.31 -22.76
C ILE A 101 43.36 -21.41 -21.58
N ASN A 102 43.87 -21.51 -20.34
CA ASN A 102 43.04 -21.63 -19.14
C ASN A 102 42.09 -20.42 -19.00
N PRO A 103 40.76 -20.62 -18.96
CA PRO A 103 39.79 -19.52 -18.81
C PRO A 103 39.88 -18.78 -17.46
N GLU A 104 40.47 -19.41 -16.44
CA GLU A 104 40.72 -18.79 -15.13
C GLU A 104 41.97 -17.90 -15.13
N ASN A 105 42.90 -18.13 -16.07
CA ASN A 105 44.04 -17.24 -16.26
C ASN A 105 43.59 -15.96 -16.96
N LYS A 106 43.59 -14.83 -16.25
CA LYS A 106 43.18 -13.50 -16.74
C LYS A 106 43.90 -13.04 -18.01
N ASN A 107 45.09 -13.58 -18.28
CA ASN A 107 45.87 -13.22 -19.47
C ASN A 107 45.51 -14.05 -20.71
N SER A 108 44.84 -15.20 -20.55
CA SER A 108 44.46 -16.08 -21.65
C SER A 108 43.42 -15.43 -22.56
N ILE A 109 43.39 -15.87 -23.82
CA ILE A 109 42.37 -15.45 -24.78
C ILE A 109 40.98 -15.88 -24.30
N ALA A 110 40.86 -17.09 -23.74
CA ALA A 110 39.60 -17.62 -23.21
C ALA A 110 39.00 -16.72 -22.12
N SER A 111 39.82 -16.27 -21.16
CA SER A 111 39.37 -15.38 -20.09
C SER A 111 38.92 -14.02 -20.64
N LYS A 112 39.68 -13.44 -21.58
CA LYS A 112 39.32 -12.19 -22.25
C LYS A 112 37.99 -12.31 -23.01
N LEU A 113 37.76 -13.40 -23.73
CA LEU A 113 36.50 -13.67 -24.42
C LEU A 113 35.33 -13.83 -23.43
N GLN A 114 35.55 -14.48 -22.29
CA GLN A 114 34.53 -14.61 -21.25
C GLN A 114 34.11 -13.23 -20.70
N VAL A 115 35.04 -12.28 -20.56
CA VAL A 115 34.70 -10.89 -20.19
C VAL A 115 33.78 -10.24 -21.22
N PHE A 116 34.04 -10.41 -22.52
CA PHE A 116 33.14 -9.89 -23.56
C PHE A 116 31.76 -10.54 -23.53
N ARG A 117 31.69 -11.86 -23.28
CA ARG A 117 30.42 -12.58 -23.12
C ARG A 117 29.61 -12.05 -21.94
N ASN A 118 30.26 -11.81 -20.79
CA ASN A 118 29.64 -11.24 -19.60
C ASN A 118 29.11 -9.82 -19.88
N LYS A 119 29.89 -8.98 -20.58
CA LYS A 119 29.44 -7.64 -20.99
C LYS A 119 28.23 -7.68 -21.91
N TYR A 120 28.19 -8.61 -22.87
CA TYR A 120 27.06 -8.76 -23.77
C TYR A 120 25.79 -9.22 -23.04
N ALA A 121 25.91 -10.21 -22.14
CA ALA A 121 24.80 -10.66 -21.30
C ALA A 121 24.24 -9.52 -20.44
N ALA A 122 25.12 -8.71 -19.83
CA ALA A 122 24.73 -7.52 -19.07
C ALA A 122 24.01 -6.48 -19.95
N LYS A 123 24.53 -6.21 -21.16
CA LYS A 123 23.89 -5.30 -22.13
C LYS A 123 22.49 -5.79 -22.51
N LYS A 124 22.32 -7.09 -22.76
CA LYS A 124 21.02 -7.68 -23.13
C LYS A 124 20.00 -7.59 -21.99
N LEU A 125 20.43 -7.84 -20.75
CA LEU A 125 19.56 -7.67 -19.59
C LEU A 125 19.14 -6.21 -19.38
N ALA A 126 20.06 -5.26 -19.58
CA ALA A 126 19.75 -3.83 -19.50
C ALA A 126 18.77 -3.38 -20.61
N GLU A 127 18.95 -3.86 -21.84
CA GLU A 127 18.04 -3.59 -22.97
C GLU A 127 16.64 -4.14 -22.70
N GLN A 128 16.53 -5.35 -22.15
CA GLN A 128 15.25 -5.94 -21.77
C GLN A 128 14.56 -5.13 -20.66
N LYS A 129 15.26 -4.79 -19.58
CA LYS A 129 14.71 -3.97 -18.48
C LYS A 129 14.28 -2.59 -18.97
N ALA A 130 15.06 -1.95 -19.84
CA ALA A 130 14.69 -0.68 -20.43
C ALA A 130 13.40 -0.79 -21.27
N ARG A 131 13.25 -1.86 -22.06
CA ARG A 131 12.03 -2.12 -22.84
C ARG A 131 10.81 -2.32 -21.94
N GLU A 132 10.95 -3.14 -20.89
CA GLU A 132 9.90 -3.38 -19.90
C GLU A 132 9.51 -2.10 -19.15
N GLU A 133 10.48 -1.27 -18.76
CA GLU A 133 10.23 0.02 -18.11
C GLU A 133 9.53 1.01 -19.05
N THR A 134 9.94 1.09 -20.32
CA THR A 134 9.27 1.95 -21.31
C THR A 134 7.82 1.53 -21.56
N GLU A 135 7.55 0.23 -21.66
CA GLU A 135 6.18 -0.27 -21.86
C GLU A 135 5.33 -0.06 -20.60
N ARG A 136 5.90 -0.28 -19.41
CA ARG A 136 5.23 0.01 -18.13
C ARG A 136 4.90 1.49 -18.00
N LYS A 137 5.82 2.40 -18.34
CA LYS A 137 5.57 3.85 -18.33
C LYS A 137 4.48 4.24 -19.33
N ARG A 138 4.51 3.67 -20.54
CA ARG A 138 3.48 3.88 -21.55
C ARG A 138 2.10 3.42 -21.06
N GLN A 139 2.01 2.22 -20.51
CA GLN A 139 0.76 1.70 -19.96
C GLN A 139 0.26 2.54 -18.79
N ALA A 140 1.15 2.98 -17.90
CA ALA A 140 0.79 3.86 -16.79
C ALA A 140 0.26 5.22 -17.28
N ALA A 141 0.89 5.82 -18.29
CA ALA A 141 0.43 7.07 -18.90
C ALA A 141 -0.94 6.91 -19.56
N GLU A 142 -1.18 5.83 -20.31
CA GLU A 142 -2.48 5.59 -20.94
C GLU A 142 -3.58 5.29 -19.91
N ASN A 143 -3.25 4.58 -18.83
CA ASN A 143 -4.19 4.38 -17.71
C ASN A 143 -4.54 5.71 -17.03
N GLU A 144 -3.54 6.53 -16.69
CA GLU A 144 -3.76 7.84 -16.06
C GLU A 144 -4.55 8.79 -16.99
N LYS A 145 -4.38 8.68 -18.32
CA LYS A 145 -5.22 9.42 -19.30
C LYS A 145 -6.67 8.98 -19.24
N SER A 146 -6.92 7.68 -19.13
CA SER A 146 -8.27 7.12 -19.04
C SER A 146 -8.95 7.52 -17.72
N GLU A 147 -8.23 7.41 -16.60
CA GLU A 147 -8.69 7.85 -15.29
C GLU A 147 -9.00 9.35 -15.30
N TYR A 148 -8.11 10.16 -15.86
CA TYR A 148 -8.33 11.60 -15.93
C TYR A 148 -9.59 11.98 -16.73
N ARG A 149 -9.84 11.32 -17.87
CA ARG A 149 -11.07 11.55 -18.65
C ARG A 149 -12.32 11.27 -17.82
N ALA A 150 -12.33 10.14 -17.10
CA ALA A 150 -13.47 9.74 -16.27
C ALA A 150 -13.68 10.69 -15.08
N ASP A 151 -12.61 11.05 -14.38
CA ASP A 151 -12.66 11.91 -13.21
C ASP A 151 -13.04 13.35 -13.57
N LEU A 152 -12.56 13.86 -14.70
CA LEU A 152 -12.96 15.16 -15.22
C LEU A 152 -14.45 15.17 -15.56
N ALA A 153 -14.94 14.18 -16.31
CA ALA A 153 -16.34 14.07 -16.66
C ALA A 153 -17.23 13.99 -15.41
N LEU A 154 -16.84 13.18 -14.42
CA LEU A 154 -17.57 13.06 -13.15
C LEU A 154 -17.59 14.38 -12.36
N SER A 155 -16.47 15.10 -12.34
CA SER A 155 -16.36 16.39 -11.64
C SER A 155 -17.21 17.45 -12.32
N MET A 156 -17.20 17.49 -13.65
CA MET A 156 -18.06 18.38 -14.43
C MET A 156 -19.55 18.03 -14.23
N GLN A 157 -19.89 16.75 -14.17
CA GLN A 157 -21.25 16.29 -13.90
C GLN A 157 -21.74 16.75 -12.53
N LYS A 158 -20.93 16.62 -11.48
CA LYS A 158 -21.29 17.11 -10.14
C LYS A 158 -21.51 18.63 -10.14
N TYR A 159 -20.64 19.36 -10.82
CA TYR A 159 -20.75 20.81 -10.91
C TYR A 159 -22.02 21.26 -11.64
N TYR A 160 -22.35 20.60 -12.76
CA TYR A 160 -23.60 20.82 -13.47
C TYR A 160 -24.83 20.43 -12.64
N SER A 161 -24.81 19.26 -11.99
CA SER A 161 -25.93 18.75 -11.19
C SER A 161 -26.33 19.72 -10.08
N SER A 162 -25.36 20.33 -9.38
CA SER A 162 -25.66 21.34 -8.37
C SER A 162 -26.43 22.54 -8.95
N TYR A 163 -25.98 23.07 -10.08
CA TYR A 163 -26.65 24.19 -10.74
C TYR A 163 -28.06 23.82 -11.22
N PHE A 164 -28.21 22.64 -11.82
CA PHE A 164 -29.52 22.14 -12.24
C PHE A 164 -30.47 21.98 -11.06
N GLU A 165 -30.01 21.38 -9.96
CA GLU A 165 -30.79 21.20 -8.73
C GLU A 165 -31.24 22.54 -8.16
N ASP A 166 -30.35 23.53 -8.08
CA ASP A 166 -30.70 24.88 -7.62
C ASP A 166 -31.82 25.50 -8.46
N LYS A 167 -31.76 25.37 -9.79
CA LYS A 167 -32.79 25.87 -10.70
C LYS A 167 -34.09 25.08 -10.66
N ALA A 168 -34.02 23.76 -10.54
CA ALA A 168 -35.19 22.91 -10.38
C ALA A 168 -35.94 23.21 -9.06
N VAL A 169 -35.19 23.46 -7.98
CA VAL A 169 -35.74 23.88 -6.68
C VAL A 169 -36.33 25.29 -6.77
N GLU A 170 -35.67 26.24 -7.44
CA GLU A 170 -36.19 27.59 -7.67
C GLU A 170 -37.57 27.55 -8.36
N LEU A 171 -37.69 26.79 -9.46
CA LEU A 171 -38.96 26.61 -10.19
C LEU A 171 -40.03 25.91 -9.32
N SER A 172 -39.64 24.87 -8.59
CA SER A 172 -40.56 24.13 -7.71
C SER A 172 -41.08 25.00 -6.57
N ASN A 173 -40.23 25.84 -5.97
CA ASN A 173 -40.59 26.76 -4.92
C ASN A 173 -41.53 27.86 -5.42
N LEU A 174 -41.31 28.35 -6.65
CA LEU A 174 -42.20 29.33 -7.27
C LEU A 174 -43.62 28.79 -7.43
N PHE A 175 -43.77 27.55 -7.90
CA PHE A 175 -45.07 26.88 -8.01
C PHE A 175 -45.69 26.57 -6.63
N ALA A 176 -44.88 26.07 -5.69
CA ALA A 176 -45.36 25.73 -4.36
C ALA A 176 -45.82 26.97 -3.55
N GLY A 177 -45.16 28.11 -3.75
CA GLY A 177 -45.43 29.40 -3.10
C GLY A 177 -46.63 30.18 -3.65
N LEU A 178 -47.38 29.62 -4.61
CA LEU A 178 -48.60 30.25 -5.12
C LEU A 178 -49.67 30.36 -4.03
N THR A 179 -50.23 31.56 -3.91
CA THR A 179 -51.37 31.95 -3.06
C THR A 179 -52.42 32.61 -3.94
N LEU A 180 -53.62 32.90 -3.41
CA LEU A 180 -54.65 33.59 -4.19
C LEU A 180 -54.25 35.03 -4.56
N GLU A 181 -53.47 35.69 -3.71
CA GLU A 181 -53.10 37.11 -3.88
C GLU A 181 -52.06 37.31 -4.97
N ASN A 182 -51.08 36.40 -5.06
CA ASN A 182 -50.00 36.45 -6.05
C ASN A 182 -50.22 35.56 -7.27
N PHE A 183 -51.36 34.84 -7.36
CA PHE A 183 -51.55 33.77 -8.35
C PHE A 183 -51.29 34.22 -9.78
N ASP A 184 -51.94 35.28 -10.24
CA ASP A 184 -51.88 35.71 -11.63
C ASP A 184 -50.46 36.21 -12.01
N VAL A 185 -49.72 36.79 -11.06
CA VAL A 185 -48.36 37.28 -11.28
C VAL A 185 -47.35 36.13 -11.24
N ASP A 186 -47.39 35.30 -10.20
CA ASP A 186 -46.38 34.28 -9.97
C ASP A 186 -46.59 33.05 -10.87
N SER A 187 -47.81 32.78 -11.32
CA SER A 187 -48.07 31.76 -12.36
C SER A 187 -47.46 32.15 -13.71
N GLN A 188 -47.47 33.44 -14.06
CA GLN A 188 -46.79 33.93 -15.25
C GLN A 188 -45.26 33.76 -15.12
N LYS A 189 -44.70 34.00 -13.93
CA LYS A 189 -43.27 33.73 -13.67
C LYS A 189 -42.93 32.24 -13.83
N VAL A 190 -43.83 31.32 -13.47
CA VAL A 190 -43.65 29.88 -13.74
C VAL A 190 -43.60 29.64 -15.24
N ALA A 191 -44.52 30.24 -16.02
CA ALA A 191 -44.56 30.08 -17.47
C ALA A 191 -43.34 30.68 -18.21
N ASP A 192 -42.83 31.80 -17.69
CA ASP A 192 -41.68 32.52 -18.23
C ASP A 192 -40.34 32.06 -17.64
N PHE A 193 -40.33 30.99 -16.83
CA PHE A 193 -39.11 30.51 -16.20
C PHE A 193 -38.04 30.15 -17.27
N PRO A 194 -36.78 30.60 -17.13
CA PRO A 194 -35.75 30.39 -18.15
C PRO A 194 -35.44 28.91 -18.37
N THR A 195 -35.49 28.48 -19.63
CA THR A 195 -35.09 27.13 -20.06
C THR A 195 -33.75 27.11 -20.78
N GLU A 196 -33.11 28.28 -20.94
CA GLU A 196 -31.79 28.38 -21.54
C GLU A 196 -30.71 28.35 -20.47
N TYR A 197 -29.75 27.46 -20.65
CA TYR A 197 -28.57 27.35 -19.81
C TYR A 197 -27.34 27.67 -20.64
N ASN A 198 -26.49 28.58 -20.15
CA ASN A 198 -25.22 28.92 -20.76
C ASN A 198 -24.11 28.14 -20.06
N ALA A 199 -23.76 26.97 -20.60
CA ALA A 199 -22.72 26.13 -20.01
C ALA A 199 -21.36 26.82 -20.07
N GLY A 200 -21.07 27.51 -21.17
CA GLY A 200 -19.80 28.23 -21.35
C GLY A 200 -19.53 29.25 -20.24
N GLU A 201 -20.54 30.01 -19.82
CA GLU A 201 -20.39 30.97 -18.72
C GLU A 201 -20.26 30.28 -17.36
N HIS A 202 -21.14 29.31 -17.07
CA HIS A 202 -21.13 28.62 -15.79
C HIS A 202 -19.80 27.89 -15.54
N PHE A 203 -19.29 27.18 -16.56
CA PHE A 203 -18.03 26.45 -16.45
C PHE A 203 -16.77 27.32 -16.44
N LYS A 204 -16.83 28.65 -16.63
CA LYS A 204 -15.67 29.53 -16.39
C LYS A 204 -15.19 29.48 -14.93
N GLY A 205 -16.11 29.25 -14.00
CA GLY A 205 -15.82 29.11 -12.57
C GLY A 205 -15.27 27.74 -12.18
N PHE A 206 -15.35 26.75 -13.07
CA PHE A 206 -14.91 25.39 -12.79
C PHE A 206 -13.39 25.31 -12.73
N LYS A 207 -12.87 24.73 -11.63
CA LYS A 207 -11.44 24.48 -11.45
C LYS A 207 -11.22 23.03 -11.07
N ASP A 208 -10.45 22.34 -11.89
CA ASP A 208 -9.97 21.00 -11.57
C ASP A 208 -8.68 21.05 -10.75
N GLY A 209 -8.61 20.23 -9.69
CA GLY A 209 -7.47 20.14 -8.76
C GLY A 209 -6.60 18.89 -8.96
N PHE A 210 -6.62 18.29 -10.16
CA PHE A 210 -5.96 17.02 -10.43
C PHE A 210 -4.43 17.14 -10.43
N ARG A 211 -3.76 16.07 -10.01
CA ARG A 211 -2.31 15.94 -10.03
C ARG A 211 -1.95 14.76 -10.92
N PHE A 212 -0.93 14.95 -11.75
CA PHE A 212 -0.50 13.96 -12.73
C PHE A 212 0.94 13.56 -12.48
N VAL A 213 1.24 12.27 -12.67
CA VAL A 213 2.57 11.69 -12.51
C VAL A 213 3.20 11.42 -13.87
N TYR A 214 2.42 10.96 -14.85
CA TYR A 214 2.89 10.52 -16.16
C TYR A 214 2.36 11.38 -17.32
N LEU A 215 1.27 12.12 -17.14
CA LEU A 215 0.77 13.04 -18.18
C LEU A 215 1.57 14.34 -18.27
N GLU A 216 1.79 14.76 -19.51
CA GLU A 216 2.33 16.08 -19.83
C GLU A 216 1.21 17.09 -20.13
N LYS A 217 1.53 18.38 -20.03
CA LYS A 217 0.59 19.48 -20.25
C LYS A 217 -0.17 19.41 -21.59
N PRO A 218 0.44 19.06 -22.74
CA PRO A 218 -0.28 18.95 -24.01
C PRO A 218 -1.38 17.87 -23.99
N ASP A 219 -1.12 16.72 -23.37
CA ASP A 219 -2.10 15.63 -23.23
C ASP A 219 -3.24 16.05 -22.29
N ILE A 220 -2.92 16.76 -21.21
CA ILE A 220 -3.90 17.31 -20.26
C ILE A 220 -4.84 18.30 -20.98
N ASP A 221 -4.28 19.27 -21.68
CA ASP A 221 -5.05 20.30 -22.39
C ASP A 221 -5.94 19.67 -23.48
N LYS A 222 -5.43 18.66 -24.18
CA LYS A 222 -6.20 17.90 -25.17
C LYS A 222 -7.38 17.17 -24.52
N ILE A 223 -7.16 16.45 -23.41
CA ILE A 223 -8.24 15.75 -22.70
C ILE A 223 -9.29 16.72 -22.18
N LYS A 224 -8.89 17.89 -21.65
CA LYS A 224 -9.82 18.94 -21.22
C LYS A 224 -10.76 19.34 -22.35
N VAL A 225 -10.23 19.60 -23.53
CA VAL A 225 -11.04 19.98 -24.70
C VAL A 225 -11.93 18.82 -25.16
N GLU A 226 -11.38 17.60 -25.26
CA GLU A 226 -12.11 16.40 -25.70
C GLU A 226 -13.31 16.07 -24.80
N VAL A 227 -13.17 16.25 -23.48
CA VAL A 227 -14.21 15.92 -22.50
C VAL A 227 -15.16 17.10 -22.31
N ALA A 228 -14.64 18.31 -22.14
CA ALA A 228 -15.45 19.43 -21.68
C ALA A 228 -16.41 19.96 -22.76
N LEU A 229 -15.97 20.07 -24.02
CA LEU A 229 -16.82 20.65 -25.07
C LEU A 229 -18.06 19.82 -25.39
N PRO A 230 -17.97 18.48 -25.59
CA PRO A 230 -19.16 17.66 -25.79
C PRO A 230 -20.07 17.65 -24.58
N PHE A 231 -19.47 17.55 -23.37
CA PHE A 231 -20.21 17.53 -22.12
C PHE A 231 -21.03 18.81 -21.91
N MET A 232 -20.43 19.98 -22.12
CA MET A 232 -21.15 21.27 -22.00
C MET A 232 -22.36 21.35 -22.93
N LYS A 233 -22.22 20.91 -24.19
CA LYS A 233 -23.34 20.89 -25.16
C LYS A 233 -24.46 19.95 -24.73
N GLU A 234 -24.10 18.79 -24.17
CA GLU A 234 -25.08 17.84 -23.63
C GLU A 234 -25.84 18.43 -22.43
N CYS A 235 -25.14 19.15 -21.53
CA CYS A 235 -25.78 19.83 -20.42
C CYS A 235 -26.77 20.92 -20.85
N GLU A 236 -26.43 21.72 -21.87
CA GLU A 236 -27.35 22.75 -22.40
C GLU A 236 -28.64 22.15 -22.93
N LYS A 237 -28.53 21.04 -23.67
CA LYS A 237 -29.68 20.29 -24.15
C LYS A 237 -30.49 19.70 -23.00
N LYS A 238 -29.83 18.96 -22.10
CA LYS A 238 -30.48 18.27 -20.98
C LYS A 238 -31.19 19.26 -20.05
N PHE A 239 -30.56 20.38 -19.72
CA PHE A 239 -31.16 21.43 -18.90
C PHE A 239 -32.44 21.95 -19.54
N ARG A 240 -32.39 22.28 -20.84
CA ARG A 240 -33.55 22.78 -21.58
C ARG A 240 -34.69 21.78 -21.55
N ASP A 241 -34.41 20.52 -21.91
CA ASP A 241 -35.42 19.47 -21.99
C ASP A 241 -36.06 19.21 -20.62
N ASP A 242 -35.26 19.05 -19.56
CA ASP A 242 -35.74 18.71 -18.22
C ASP A 242 -36.51 19.87 -17.56
N ILE A 243 -35.99 21.11 -17.62
CA ILE A 243 -36.67 22.27 -17.03
C ILE A 243 -37.93 22.62 -17.81
N GLN A 244 -37.91 22.50 -19.15
CA GLN A 244 -39.11 22.70 -19.96
C GLN A 244 -40.19 21.66 -19.60
N SER A 245 -39.82 20.39 -19.42
CA SER A 245 -40.75 19.36 -18.96
C SER A 245 -41.36 19.70 -17.60
N MET A 246 -40.55 20.09 -16.61
CA MET A 246 -41.06 20.51 -15.29
C MET A 246 -42.00 21.71 -15.38
N LYS A 247 -41.67 22.67 -16.24
CA LYS A 247 -42.47 23.86 -16.46
C LYS A 247 -43.83 23.52 -17.05
N ASP A 248 -43.87 22.67 -18.07
CA ASP A 248 -45.10 22.24 -18.74
C ASP A 248 -46.01 21.47 -17.76
N ASP A 249 -45.43 20.61 -16.91
CA ASP A 249 -46.14 19.92 -15.84
C ASP A 249 -46.77 20.90 -14.84
N PHE A 250 -46.02 21.91 -14.40
CA PHE A 250 -46.55 22.91 -13.47
C PHE A 250 -47.62 23.79 -14.11
N ILE A 251 -47.45 24.19 -15.38
CA ILE A 251 -48.47 24.96 -16.12
C ILE A 251 -49.77 24.16 -16.20
N LEU A 252 -49.70 22.86 -16.48
CA LEU A 252 -50.87 21.98 -16.53
C LEU A 252 -51.59 21.90 -15.16
N LEU A 253 -50.85 21.99 -14.06
CA LEU A 253 -51.38 21.94 -12.69
C LEU A 253 -51.85 23.30 -12.13
N LEU A 254 -51.57 24.43 -12.80
CA LEU A 254 -52.00 25.75 -12.32
C LEU A 254 -53.52 25.85 -12.11
N PRO A 255 -54.41 25.39 -13.03
CA PRO A 255 -55.84 25.55 -12.84
C PRO A 255 -56.39 24.78 -11.64
N SER A 256 -55.88 23.57 -11.38
CA SER A 256 -56.28 22.77 -10.22
C SER A 256 -55.74 23.39 -8.92
N LYS A 257 -54.49 23.85 -8.92
CA LYS A 257 -53.88 24.57 -7.79
C LYS A 257 -54.69 25.80 -7.40
N ARG A 258 -55.15 26.61 -8.37
CA ARG A 258 -56.02 27.78 -8.11
C ARG A 258 -57.30 27.38 -7.39
N LYS A 259 -58.00 26.37 -7.91
CA LYS A 259 -59.25 25.86 -7.30
C LYS A 259 -59.02 25.36 -5.87
N ASP A 260 -57.91 24.68 -5.62
CA ASP A 260 -57.57 24.23 -4.27
C ASP A 260 -57.32 25.40 -3.31
N LEU A 261 -56.60 26.44 -3.77
CA LEU A 261 -56.38 27.66 -2.98
C LEU A 261 -57.70 28.39 -2.68
N GLU A 262 -58.61 28.48 -3.65
CA GLU A 262 -59.95 29.09 -3.48
C GLU A 262 -60.77 28.31 -2.45
N ARG A 263 -60.77 26.98 -2.53
CA ARG A 263 -61.44 26.10 -1.55
C ARG A 263 -60.86 26.27 -0.15
N ILE A 264 -59.53 26.35 -0.01
CA ILE A 264 -58.87 26.56 1.28
C ILE A 264 -59.25 27.93 1.87
N ALA A 265 -59.29 28.98 1.05
CA ALA A 265 -59.70 30.31 1.49
C ALA A 265 -61.18 30.35 1.92
N GLU A 266 -62.07 29.67 1.19
CA GLU A 266 -63.48 29.58 1.55
C GLU A 266 -63.69 28.83 2.89
N LEU A 267 -62.95 27.74 3.11
CA LEU A 267 -62.95 27.04 4.40
C LEU A 267 -62.47 27.94 5.54
N LYS A 268 -61.36 28.66 5.35
CA LYS A 268 -60.86 29.62 6.35
C LYS A 268 -61.89 30.70 6.65
N LYS A 269 -62.57 31.23 5.62
CA LYS A 269 -63.63 32.23 5.81
C LYS A 269 -64.78 31.66 6.66
N LYS A 270 -65.27 30.46 6.33
CA LYS A 270 -66.32 29.78 7.10
C LYS A 270 -65.90 29.53 8.55
N ASP A 271 -64.66 29.11 8.79
CA ASP A 271 -64.13 28.89 10.13
C ASP A 271 -64.04 30.20 10.93
N THR A 272 -63.60 31.30 10.30
CA THR A 272 -63.55 32.62 10.95
C THR A 272 -64.94 33.17 11.26
N GLU A 273 -65.91 32.98 10.36
CA GLU A 273 -67.30 33.39 10.58
C GLU A 273 -67.95 32.55 11.69
N ALA A 274 -67.71 31.24 11.71
CA ALA A 274 -68.18 30.35 12.76
C ALA A 274 -67.56 30.69 14.13
N ALA A 275 -66.26 31.00 14.17
CA ALA A 275 -65.59 31.45 15.38
C ALA A 275 -66.13 32.79 15.89
N ALA A 276 -66.36 33.76 15.00
CA ALA A 276 -66.95 35.06 15.35
C ALA A 276 -68.39 34.90 15.86
N LEU A 277 -69.19 34.03 15.24
CA LEU A 277 -70.54 33.69 15.72
C LEU A 277 -70.50 33.03 17.10
N ALA A 278 -69.56 32.10 17.33
CA ALA A 278 -69.37 31.45 18.62
C ALA A 278 -68.94 32.45 19.71
N GLU A 279 -68.05 33.40 19.41
CA GLU A 279 -67.64 34.45 20.34
C GLU A 279 -68.79 35.43 20.65
N ALA A 280 -69.55 35.85 19.64
CA ALA A 280 -70.72 36.71 19.83
C ALA A 280 -71.80 36.03 20.68
N GLN A 281 -72.06 34.74 20.44
CA GLN A 281 -72.97 33.94 21.27
C GLN A 281 -72.44 33.77 22.70
N ALA A 282 -71.13 33.58 22.89
CA ALA A 282 -70.52 33.52 24.22
C ALA A 282 -70.67 34.84 24.98
N ARG A 283 -70.47 36.00 24.33
CA ARG A 283 -70.68 37.33 24.93
C ARG A 283 -72.14 37.58 25.32
N ILE A 284 -73.10 37.12 24.52
CA ILE A 284 -74.53 37.23 24.86
C ILE A 284 -74.85 36.37 26.09
N ARG A 285 -74.38 35.12 26.15
CA ARG A 285 -74.57 34.24 27.32
C ARG A 285 -73.91 34.81 28.57
N GLU A 286 -72.70 35.36 28.45
CA GLU A 286 -72.00 35.99 29.57
C GLU A 286 -72.73 37.24 30.08
N ALA A 287 -73.29 38.06 29.18
CA ALA A 287 -74.11 39.21 29.57
C ALA A 287 -75.43 38.80 30.24
N GLU A 288 -76.10 37.76 29.74
CA GLU A 288 -77.31 37.20 30.36
C GLU A 288 -77.02 36.56 31.73
N GLU A 289 -75.91 35.84 31.88
CA GLU A 289 -75.46 35.27 33.15
C GLU A 289 -75.04 36.36 34.14
N ASN A 290 -74.42 37.46 33.69
CA ASN A 290 -74.12 38.61 34.53
C ASN A 290 -75.39 39.36 34.96
N GLN A 291 -76.37 39.53 34.06
CA GLN A 291 -77.68 40.11 34.43
C GLN A 291 -78.45 39.22 35.40
N LYS A 292 -78.43 37.89 35.22
CA LYS A 292 -79.00 36.94 36.19
C LYS A 292 -78.26 37.00 37.52
N ARG A 293 -76.92 37.04 37.53
CA ARG A 293 -76.13 37.19 38.76
C ARG A 293 -76.36 38.53 39.46
N GLU A 294 -76.55 39.64 38.75
CA GLU A 294 -76.90 40.93 39.37
C GLU A 294 -78.35 40.96 39.88
N ALA A 295 -79.29 40.34 39.16
CA ALA A 295 -80.67 40.17 39.63
C ALA A 295 -80.72 39.24 40.85
N GLU A 296 -79.94 38.17 40.86
CA GLU A 296 -79.81 37.25 41.99
C GLU A 296 -79.04 37.88 43.16
N ARG A 297 -78.06 38.77 42.91
CA ARG A 297 -77.37 39.55 43.96
C ARG A 297 -78.27 40.64 44.56
N LYS A 298 -79.13 41.28 43.76
CA LYS A 298 -80.19 42.19 44.26
C LYS A 298 -81.29 41.44 45.01
N ALA A 299 -81.65 40.24 44.55
CA ALA A 299 -82.59 39.37 45.26
C ALA A 299 -81.97 38.85 46.56
N LYS A 300 -80.69 38.46 46.57
CA LYS A 300 -79.95 38.08 47.79
C LYS A 300 -79.66 39.26 48.72
N GLU A 301 -79.48 40.48 48.23
CA GLU A 301 -79.41 41.69 49.09
C GLU A 301 -80.80 42.03 49.69
N GLN A 302 -81.90 41.73 48.99
CA GLN A 302 -83.26 41.83 49.53
C GLN A 302 -83.61 40.67 50.48
N GLU A 303 -83.09 39.48 50.20
CA GLU A 303 -83.30 38.27 50.99
C GLU A 303 -82.36 38.24 52.22
N GLU A 304 -81.15 38.79 52.17
CA GLU A 304 -80.27 39.03 53.32
C GLU A 304 -80.80 40.16 54.20
N LYS A 305 -81.53 41.17 53.65
CA LYS A 305 -82.28 42.13 54.48
C LYS A 305 -83.44 41.49 55.26
N LEU A 306 -83.91 40.30 54.85
CA LEU A 306 -84.98 39.53 55.50
C LEU A 306 -84.45 38.27 56.23
N LYS A 307 -83.22 37.81 55.95
CA LYS A 307 -82.55 36.66 56.59
C LYS A 307 -81.44 37.06 57.56
N LEU A 308 -81.18 38.37 57.76
CA LEU A 308 -80.41 38.88 58.91
C LEU A 308 -81.23 38.95 60.21
N GLU A 309 -82.42 38.34 60.25
CA GLU A 309 -83.29 38.24 61.43
C GLU A 309 -83.56 36.79 61.88
N ALA A 310 -83.03 35.77 61.19
CA ALA A 310 -83.25 34.38 61.56
C ALA A 310 -82.02 33.49 61.39
N GLN A 311 -81.40 33.25 62.55
CA GLN A 311 -80.78 31.99 62.97
C GLN A 311 -79.32 31.73 62.59
N ALA A 312 -78.50 32.02 63.60
CA ALA A 312 -77.24 31.41 63.91
C ALA A 312 -77.34 29.90 64.23
N SER A 313 -76.24 29.20 63.89
CA SER A 313 -75.73 27.89 64.35
C SER A 313 -76.57 26.64 64.08
N GLN A 314 -76.04 25.65 63.34
CA GLN A 314 -75.13 24.60 63.85
C GLN A 314 -74.62 23.69 62.70
N ALA A 315 -73.36 23.24 62.81
CA ALA A 315 -72.72 22.14 62.08
C ALA A 315 -73.24 20.76 62.58
N ASP A 316 -72.96 19.55 62.06
CA ASP A 316 -71.69 18.98 61.58
C ASP A 316 -71.90 17.51 61.07
N ILE A 317 -71.10 17.11 60.05
CA ILE A 317 -70.44 15.82 59.71
C ILE A 317 -71.12 14.41 59.83
N PHE A 318 -71.05 13.64 58.72
CA PHE A 318 -70.55 12.22 58.65
C PHE A 318 -70.20 11.86 57.18
N ALA A 319 -68.93 11.69 56.76
CA ALA A 319 -68.16 10.44 56.57
C ALA A 319 -68.77 9.44 55.51
N SER A 320 -68.09 8.82 54.53
CA SER A 320 -66.74 8.22 54.50
C SER A 320 -66.37 7.60 53.13
N PHE A 321 -65.07 7.66 52.78
CA PHE A 321 -64.15 6.65 52.19
C PHE A 321 -64.44 5.93 50.84
N GLY A 322 -63.45 5.59 50.00
CA GLY A 322 -61.98 5.53 50.14
C GLY A 322 -61.33 5.17 48.79
N ALA A 323 -60.03 4.88 48.62
CA ALA A 323 -58.84 4.91 49.46
C ALA A 323 -57.61 4.84 48.51
N THR A 324 -56.47 5.40 48.92
CA THR A 324 -55.16 5.26 48.26
C THR A 324 -54.24 4.45 49.16
N ALA A 325 -53.39 3.59 48.58
CA ALA A 325 -52.32 2.89 49.31
C ALA A 325 -50.94 3.39 48.85
N ALA A 326 -50.08 3.67 49.84
CA ALA A 326 -48.73 4.19 49.70
C ALA A 326 -47.67 3.09 49.54
N ALA A 327 -46.48 3.44 49.03
CA ALA A 327 -45.18 3.08 49.63
C ALA A 327 -43.99 3.54 48.77
N ALA A 328 -42.97 4.09 49.43
CA ALA A 328 -41.55 4.03 49.09
C ALA A 328 -40.80 3.68 50.40
N PRO A 329 -39.49 3.32 50.46
CA PRO A 329 -38.48 2.98 49.44
C PRO A 329 -37.66 1.69 49.80
N THR A 330 -36.56 1.41 49.08
CA THR A 330 -35.27 0.76 49.52
C THR A 330 -34.74 -0.51 48.79
N SER A 331 -33.65 -0.29 48.04
CA SER A 331 -32.39 -1.08 47.94
C SER A 331 -32.31 -2.44 47.19
N ILE A 332 -31.06 -2.82 46.86
CA ILE A 332 -30.48 -4.07 46.28
C ILE A 332 -30.16 -3.98 44.74
N PRO A 333 -29.06 -4.53 44.18
CA PRO A 333 -27.61 -4.50 44.51
C PRO A 333 -26.71 -4.08 43.29
N ASP A 334 -25.44 -3.75 43.54
CA ASP A 334 -24.41 -3.62 42.50
C ASP A 334 -24.20 -4.96 41.75
N ALA A 335 -24.69 -5.04 40.51
CA ALA A 335 -24.31 -6.10 39.59
C ALA A 335 -23.23 -5.58 38.63
N LYS A 336 -22.00 -6.11 38.73
CA LYS A 336 -20.95 -5.88 37.74
C LYS A 336 -21.33 -6.56 36.43
N VAL A 337 -22.02 -5.83 35.56
CA VAL A 337 -22.37 -6.30 34.20
C VAL A 337 -21.15 -6.14 33.30
N THR A 338 -20.32 -7.19 33.20
CA THR A 338 -19.28 -7.27 32.17
C THR A 338 -19.89 -7.71 30.85
N LYS A 339 -19.83 -6.83 29.85
CA LYS A 339 -20.32 -7.12 28.50
C LYS A 339 -19.34 -8.07 27.79
N LYS A 340 -19.85 -9.17 27.24
CA LYS A 340 -19.07 -10.10 26.40
C LYS A 340 -19.44 -9.87 24.93
N ILE A 341 -18.45 -9.58 24.10
CA ILE A 341 -18.67 -9.35 22.68
C ILE A 341 -18.90 -10.67 21.95
N LYS A 342 -19.90 -10.71 21.06
CA LYS A 342 -20.14 -11.80 20.11
C LYS A 342 -20.24 -11.18 18.72
N VAL A 343 -19.26 -11.46 17.87
CA VAL A 343 -19.21 -10.93 16.50
C VAL A 343 -20.04 -11.85 15.60
N ASN A 344 -21.15 -11.34 15.07
CA ASN A 344 -22.10 -12.12 14.26
C ASN A 344 -21.85 -12.01 12.75
N ASN A 345 -20.91 -11.17 12.32
CA ASN A 345 -20.56 -10.95 10.91
C ASN A 345 -19.06 -10.68 10.77
N ALA A 346 -18.42 -11.16 9.70
CA ALA A 346 -17.01 -10.94 9.43
C ALA A 346 -16.60 -9.46 9.43
N LYS A 347 -17.46 -8.56 8.92
CA LYS A 347 -17.21 -7.10 8.94
C LYS A 347 -17.06 -6.55 10.37
N GLY A 348 -17.72 -7.18 11.35
CA GLY A 348 -17.64 -6.78 12.75
C GLY A 348 -16.27 -6.95 13.38
N PHE A 349 -15.39 -7.79 12.81
CA PHE A 349 -14.01 -7.87 13.28
C PHE A 349 -13.20 -6.61 12.96
N LEU A 350 -13.55 -5.86 11.91
CA LEU A 350 -12.89 -4.60 11.59
C LEU A 350 -13.24 -3.52 12.62
N GLU A 351 -14.49 -3.49 13.10
CA GLU A 351 -14.95 -2.58 14.14
C GLU A 351 -14.32 -2.89 15.50
N VAL A 352 -14.18 -4.18 15.82
CA VAL A 352 -13.44 -4.64 17.01
C VAL A 352 -11.96 -4.25 16.91
N TYR A 353 -11.35 -4.43 15.75
CA TYR A 353 -9.97 -4.06 15.51
C TYR A 353 -9.75 -2.55 15.62
N GLN A 354 -10.62 -1.74 15.02
CA GLN A 354 -10.55 -0.29 15.07
C GLN A 354 -10.65 0.21 16.52
N MET A 355 -11.58 -0.34 17.31
CA MET A 355 -11.72 0.02 18.72
C MET A 355 -10.46 -0.35 19.52
N TRP A 356 -9.92 -1.56 19.33
CA TRP A 356 -8.71 -2.00 20.03
C TRP A 356 -7.48 -1.19 19.62
N PHE A 357 -7.31 -0.91 18.32
CA PHE A 357 -6.15 -0.16 17.83
C PHE A 357 -6.16 1.29 18.35
N ILE A 358 -7.31 1.97 18.37
CA ILE A 358 -7.41 3.33 18.94
C ILE A 358 -7.17 3.33 20.46
N GLY A 359 -7.66 2.32 21.18
CA GLY A 359 -7.59 2.27 22.64
C GLY A 359 -6.25 1.82 23.21
N GLU A 360 -5.60 0.84 22.57
CA GLU A 360 -4.39 0.19 23.09
C GLU A 360 -3.29 0.12 22.02
N GLY A 361 -3.63 -0.32 20.81
CA GLY A 361 -2.65 -0.56 19.74
C GLY A 361 -1.83 0.68 19.35
N ALA A 362 -2.41 1.87 19.34
CA ALA A 362 -1.75 3.12 18.97
C ALA A 362 -0.65 3.56 19.96
N THR A 363 -0.64 2.98 21.17
CA THR A 363 0.34 3.29 22.22
C THR A 363 1.48 2.27 22.34
N LEU A 364 1.38 1.15 21.61
CA LEU A 364 2.39 0.09 21.63
C LEU A 364 3.56 0.41 20.69
N SER A 365 4.73 -0.17 21.01
CA SER A 365 5.90 -0.10 20.14
C SER A 365 5.72 -0.96 18.88
N ILE A 366 6.52 -0.69 17.84
CA ILE A 366 6.48 -1.46 16.57
C ILE A 366 6.76 -2.95 16.82
N GLU A 367 7.72 -3.30 17.67
CA GLU A 367 8.06 -4.69 17.99
C GLU A 367 6.91 -5.44 18.70
N GLU A 368 6.12 -4.75 19.53
CA GLU A 368 4.95 -5.32 20.18
C GLU A 368 3.80 -5.50 19.19
N LEU A 369 3.59 -4.51 18.32
CA LEU A 369 2.61 -4.61 17.24
C LEU A 369 2.95 -5.75 16.26
N GLU A 370 4.23 -5.95 15.92
CA GLU A 370 4.66 -7.08 15.08
C GLU A 370 4.31 -8.44 15.72
N LYS A 371 4.48 -8.57 17.04
CA LYS A 371 4.11 -9.79 17.77
C LYS A 371 2.61 -10.05 17.74
N VAL A 372 1.80 -9.01 17.97
CA VAL A 372 0.32 -9.11 17.93
C VAL A 372 -0.18 -9.42 16.52
N HIS A 373 0.45 -8.86 15.48
CA HIS A 373 0.01 -8.97 14.08
C HIS A 373 0.74 -10.02 13.25
N LYS A 374 1.58 -10.85 13.88
CA LYS A 374 2.43 -11.85 13.20
C LYS A 374 1.70 -12.68 12.14
N LYS A 375 0.47 -13.14 12.43
CA LYS A 375 -0.31 -13.93 11.46
C LYS A 375 -0.75 -13.14 10.23
N MET A 376 -1.01 -11.85 10.38
CA MET A 376 -1.38 -10.95 9.28
C MET A 376 -0.15 -10.60 8.44
N LEU A 377 0.98 -10.29 9.08
CA LEU A 377 2.26 -10.01 8.40
C LEU A 377 2.71 -11.19 7.54
N THR A 378 2.73 -12.40 8.10
CA THR A 378 3.09 -13.61 7.36
C THR A 378 2.13 -13.91 6.19
N PHE A 379 0.86 -13.52 6.28
CA PHE A 379 -0.07 -13.64 5.16
C PHE A 379 0.31 -12.66 4.03
N CYS A 380 0.60 -11.41 4.36
CA CYS A 380 1.03 -10.39 3.40
C CYS A 380 2.38 -10.73 2.75
N GLU A 381 3.35 -11.25 3.50
CA GLU A 381 4.62 -11.75 2.98
C GLU A 381 4.43 -12.93 2.01
N LYS A 382 3.52 -13.86 2.32
CA LYS A 382 3.19 -14.98 1.40
C LYS A 382 2.56 -14.49 0.10
N LYS A 383 1.71 -13.47 0.18
CA LYS A 383 1.09 -12.85 -1.00
C LYS A 383 2.11 -12.12 -1.87
N ALA A 384 3.03 -11.39 -1.26
CA ALA A 384 4.13 -10.75 -1.97
C ALA A 384 5.06 -11.79 -2.65
N ASN A 385 5.43 -12.86 -1.96
CA ASN A 385 6.37 -13.86 -2.47
C ASN A 385 5.79 -14.81 -3.53
N LYS A 386 4.49 -15.13 -3.48
CA LYS A 386 3.84 -16.07 -4.42
C LYS A 386 3.11 -15.37 -5.55
N ASP A 387 2.34 -14.34 -5.21
CA ASP A 387 1.38 -13.72 -6.13
C ASP A 387 1.87 -12.34 -6.62
N SER A 388 3.05 -11.88 -6.17
CA SER A 388 3.62 -10.55 -6.46
C SER A 388 2.67 -9.38 -6.10
N GLU A 389 1.85 -9.59 -5.07
CA GLU A 389 0.87 -8.60 -4.58
C GLU A 389 1.44 -7.87 -3.36
N PHE A 390 1.69 -6.56 -3.51
CA PHE A 390 2.34 -5.73 -2.50
C PHE A 390 1.39 -4.67 -1.95
N ILE A 391 1.46 -4.42 -0.64
CA ILE A 391 0.79 -3.28 -0.02
C ILE A 391 1.45 -1.99 -0.51
N LYS A 392 0.69 -1.10 -1.15
CA LYS A 392 1.15 0.23 -1.57
C LYS A 392 0.88 1.23 -0.46
N SER A 393 1.88 1.49 0.39
CA SER A 393 1.81 2.47 1.47
C SER A 393 3.19 3.08 1.72
N ALA A 394 3.24 4.36 2.10
CA ALA A 394 4.49 5.02 2.51
C ALA A 394 5.04 4.48 3.83
N PHE A 395 4.27 3.67 4.55
CA PHE A 395 4.60 3.14 5.88
C PHE A 395 4.95 1.64 5.87
N VAL A 396 5.00 1.00 4.69
CA VAL A 396 5.29 -0.43 4.54
C VAL A 396 6.35 -0.60 3.45
N GLU A 397 7.45 -1.25 3.80
CA GLU A 397 8.55 -1.58 2.89
C GLU A 397 8.75 -3.10 2.84
N TYR A 398 8.96 -3.64 1.64
CA TYR A 398 9.34 -5.04 1.44
C TYR A 398 10.83 -5.11 1.13
N VAL A 399 11.58 -5.85 1.96
CA VAL A 399 13.03 -5.99 1.82
C VAL A 399 13.36 -7.36 1.24
N ASP A 400 14.15 -7.40 0.16
CA ASP A 400 14.56 -8.63 -0.52
C ASP A 400 15.60 -9.40 0.31
N GLU A 401 15.26 -10.63 0.74
CA GLU A 401 16.22 -11.56 1.32
C GLU A 401 16.79 -12.49 0.23
N VAL A 402 17.91 -12.10 -0.37
CA VAL A 402 18.57 -12.88 -1.44
C VAL A 402 19.54 -13.92 -0.85
N LYS A 403 19.28 -15.21 -1.11
CA LYS A 403 20.24 -16.30 -0.87
C LYS A 403 20.52 -17.03 -2.19
N ALA A 404 21.79 -17.14 -2.57
CA ALA A 404 22.23 -17.84 -3.77
C ALA A 404 22.07 -19.37 -3.61
N LYS A 405 21.76 -20.05 -4.71
CA LYS A 405 21.87 -21.51 -4.84
C LYS A 405 22.99 -21.86 -5.80
#